data_AF-A0A2S7JFH1-F1
#
_entry.id   AF-A0A2S7JFH1-F1
#
_cell.length_a   1.000
_cell.length_b   1.000
_cell.length_c   1.000
_cell.angle_alpha   90.00
_cell.angle_beta   90.00
_cell.angle_gamma   90.00
#
_symmetry.space_group_name_H-M   'P 1'
#
loop_
_entity.id
_entity.type
_entity.pdbx_description
1 polymer ?
#
loop_
_entity_poly.entity_id
_entity_poly.type
_entity_poly.pdbx_seq_one_letter_code
_entity_poly.pdbx_strand_id
1 'polypeptide(L)'
;MKTQLLLWVLLCAGVCQAADVPVMNVPTVNQRMKAAREAIAKSDWRIAKYETGKVIADEPGHADAHNLLAYAYRKQSQPDLARAFEHYKIALQLNPQHKGAHEYIGEAYLLDHKPEMAEHHLAALEQICGNRVCEEYLDLAHALAAYRKAKP
;
A
#
# COMPACT_ATOMS: atom_id res chain seq x y z
N MET A 1 -26.35 -84.32 -5.28
CA MET A 1 -24.96 -83.95 -5.64
C MET A 1 -25.04 -82.56 -6.26
N LYS A 2 -25.04 -81.48 -5.45
CA LYS A 2 -23.90 -80.59 -5.16
C LYS A 2 -23.07 -80.22 -6.40
N THR A 3 -23.29 -79.00 -6.92
CA THR A 3 -22.27 -77.93 -6.99
C THR A 3 -22.93 -76.61 -7.46
N GLN A 4 -22.96 -75.63 -6.55
CA GLN A 4 -23.18 -74.21 -6.85
C GLN A 4 -21.97 -73.67 -7.59
N LEU A 5 -22.20 -72.86 -8.63
CA LEU A 5 -21.16 -72.02 -9.25
C LEU A 5 -21.41 -70.57 -8.82
N LEU A 6 -20.43 -69.99 -8.13
CA LEU A 6 -20.46 -68.65 -7.56
C LEU A 6 -20.40 -67.56 -8.63
N LEU A 7 -21.31 -66.58 -8.51
CA LEU A 7 -21.20 -65.26 -9.14
C LEU A 7 -20.09 -64.45 -8.44
N TRP A 8 -19.09 -64.01 -9.19
CA TRP A 8 -18.13 -62.99 -8.75
C TRP A 8 -18.57 -61.63 -9.28
N VAL A 9 -19.19 -60.82 -8.42
CA VAL A 9 -19.39 -59.39 -8.68
C VAL A 9 -18.07 -58.69 -8.29
N LEU A 10 -17.28 -58.29 -9.30
CA LEU A 10 -16.14 -57.41 -9.09
C LEU A 10 -16.66 -55.99 -8.81
N LEU A 11 -16.64 -55.60 -7.53
CA LEU A 11 -16.87 -54.24 -7.10
C LEU A 11 -15.59 -53.43 -7.37
N CYS A 12 -15.49 -52.74 -8.50
CA CYS A 12 -14.44 -51.76 -8.73
C CYS A 12 -14.74 -50.51 -7.90
N ALA A 13 -14.39 -50.53 -6.62
CA ALA A 13 -14.23 -49.32 -5.82
C ALA A 13 -12.92 -48.63 -6.24
N GLY A 14 -12.94 -47.97 -7.39
CA GLY A 14 -11.87 -47.09 -7.84
C GLY A 14 -11.76 -45.92 -6.88
N VAL A 15 -10.73 -45.94 -6.03
CA VAL A 15 -10.32 -44.84 -5.17
C VAL A 15 -10.16 -43.59 -6.04
N CYS A 16 -10.98 -42.57 -5.81
CA CYS A 16 -10.69 -41.21 -6.27
C CYS A 16 -9.40 -40.78 -5.59
N GLN A 17 -8.26 -40.85 -6.27
CA GLN A 17 -7.06 -40.16 -5.81
C GLN A 17 -7.33 -38.67 -5.92
N ALA A 18 -7.53 -38.00 -4.78
CA ALA A 18 -7.36 -36.56 -4.74
C ALA A 18 -5.86 -36.31 -5.00
N ALA A 19 -5.52 -35.92 -6.22
CA ALA A 19 -4.19 -35.41 -6.50
C ALA A 19 -3.96 -34.19 -5.60
N ASP A 20 -2.82 -34.15 -4.90
CA ASP A 20 -2.41 -32.99 -4.10
C ASP A 20 -2.39 -31.76 -5.01
N VAL A 21 -3.41 -30.91 -4.92
CA VAL A 21 -3.40 -29.62 -5.61
C VAL A 21 -2.25 -28.80 -5.00
N PRO A 22 -1.32 -28.28 -5.80
CA PRO A 22 -0.27 -27.44 -5.28
C PRO A 22 -0.94 -26.22 -4.64
N VAL A 23 -0.79 -26.09 -3.32
CA VAL A 23 -1.22 -24.90 -2.60
C VAL A 23 -0.37 -23.75 -3.13
N MET A 24 -0.95 -22.95 -4.02
CA MET A 24 -0.34 -21.71 -4.48
C MET A 24 -0.12 -20.84 -3.24
N ASN A 25 1.14 -20.66 -2.83
CA ASN A 25 1.47 -19.82 -1.69
C ASN A 25 1.30 -18.35 -2.08
N VAL A 26 0.08 -17.85 -1.97
CA VAL A 26 -0.25 -16.44 -2.24
C VAL A 26 0.28 -15.60 -1.07
N PRO A 27 1.12 -14.59 -1.33
CA PRO A 27 1.60 -13.70 -0.28
C PRO A 27 0.45 -13.01 0.46
N THR A 28 0.52 -13.02 1.79
CA THR A 28 -0.38 -12.30 2.71
C THR A 28 -0.21 -10.79 2.57
N VAL A 29 -1.21 -10.01 3.01
CA VAL A 29 -1.14 -8.54 3.06
C VAL A 29 0.11 -8.04 3.77
N ASN A 30 0.45 -8.62 4.93
CA ASN A 30 1.66 -8.25 5.66
C ASN A 30 2.95 -8.50 4.86
N GLN A 31 3.03 -9.62 4.15
CA GLN A 31 4.19 -9.92 3.29
C GLN A 31 4.28 -8.94 2.12
N ARG A 32 3.14 -8.56 1.51
CA ARG A 32 3.10 -7.57 0.44
C ARG A 32 3.48 -6.18 0.92
N MET A 33 2.95 -5.75 2.07
CA MET A 33 3.32 -4.46 2.67
C MET A 33 4.80 -4.41 3.02
N LYS A 34 5.38 -5.51 3.53
CA LYS A 34 6.83 -5.62 3.75
C LYS A 34 7.60 -5.49 2.43
N ALA A 35 7.22 -6.23 1.40
CA ALA A 35 7.86 -6.16 0.08
C ALA A 35 7.76 -4.76 -0.54
N ALA A 36 6.61 -4.09 -0.39
CA ALA A 36 6.42 -2.71 -0.85
C ALA A 36 7.37 -1.73 -0.15
N ARG A 37 7.51 -1.82 1.19
CA ARG A 37 8.44 -0.96 1.95
C ARG A 37 9.90 -1.22 1.57
N GLU A 38 10.28 -2.49 1.39
CA GLU A 38 11.63 -2.86 0.92
C GLU A 38 11.90 -2.35 -0.50
N ALA A 39 10.91 -2.39 -1.38
CA ALA A 39 11.01 -1.84 -2.73
C ALA A 39 11.14 -0.31 -2.70
N ILE A 40 10.37 0.39 -1.86
CA ILE A 40 10.50 1.83 -1.65
C ILE A 40 11.91 2.20 -1.16
N ALA A 41 12.46 1.47 -0.19
CA ALA A 41 13.82 1.69 0.31
C ALA A 41 14.89 1.55 -0.79
N LYS A 42 14.62 0.72 -1.80
CA LYS A 42 15.48 0.51 -2.98
C LYS A 42 15.11 1.39 -4.17
N SER A 43 14.13 2.28 -4.03
CA SER A 43 13.54 3.06 -5.13
C SER A 43 12.99 2.22 -6.28
N ASP A 44 12.63 0.94 -6.03
CA ASP A 44 11.93 0.10 -7.00
C ASP A 44 10.42 0.45 -6.98
N TRP A 45 10.10 1.58 -7.61
CA TRP A 45 8.73 2.08 -7.67
C TRP A 45 7.78 1.13 -8.40
N ARG A 46 8.30 0.28 -9.29
CA ARG A 46 7.47 -0.71 -10.01
C ARG A 46 6.98 -1.78 -9.04
N ILE A 47 7.87 -2.37 -8.23
CA ILE A 47 7.47 -3.37 -7.23
C ILE A 47 6.63 -2.73 -6.13
N ALA A 48 6.99 -1.53 -5.65
CA ALA A 48 6.22 -0.83 -4.63
C ALA A 48 4.75 -0.63 -5.04
N LYS A 49 4.51 -0.14 -6.27
CA LYS A 49 3.15 0.05 -6.81
C LYS A 49 2.42 -1.28 -7.02
N TYR A 50 3.13 -2.31 -7.48
CA TYR A 50 2.54 -3.62 -7.69
C TYR A 50 2.04 -4.23 -6.37
N GLU A 51 2.88 -4.28 -5.34
CA GLU A 51 2.52 -4.92 -4.07
C GLU A 51 1.45 -4.12 -3.31
N THR A 52 1.55 -2.79 -3.28
CA THR A 52 0.49 -1.95 -2.69
C THR A 52 -0.82 -2.06 -3.46
N GLY A 53 -0.78 -2.13 -4.79
CA GLY A 53 -1.97 -2.37 -5.61
C GLY A 53 -2.62 -3.73 -5.34
N LYS A 54 -1.83 -4.78 -5.09
CA LYS A 54 -2.34 -6.09 -4.67
C LYS A 54 -2.99 -6.01 -3.28
N VAL A 55 -2.40 -5.30 -2.33
CA VAL A 55 -3.00 -5.06 -1.00
C VAL A 55 -4.34 -4.31 -1.14
N ILE A 56 -4.41 -3.25 -1.95
CA ILE A 56 -5.64 -2.48 -2.14
C ILE A 56 -6.73 -3.31 -2.83
N ALA A 57 -6.36 -4.21 -3.76
CA ALA A 57 -7.32 -5.10 -4.40
C ALA A 57 -7.95 -6.10 -3.42
N ASP A 58 -7.14 -6.59 -2.47
CA ASP A 58 -7.59 -7.55 -1.44
C ASP A 58 -8.30 -6.81 -0.27
N GLU A 59 -7.81 -5.63 0.09
CA GLU A 59 -8.28 -4.78 1.20
C GLU A 59 -8.37 -3.30 0.78
N PRO A 60 -9.48 -2.87 0.14
CA PRO A 60 -9.64 -1.49 -0.33
C PRO A 60 -9.63 -0.42 0.77
N GLY A 61 -9.81 -0.82 2.03
CA GLY A 61 -9.78 0.06 3.20
C GLY A 61 -8.39 0.25 3.82
N HIS A 62 -7.33 -0.26 3.21
CA HIS A 62 -5.99 -0.22 3.80
C HIS A 62 -5.30 1.15 3.57
N ALA A 63 -5.47 2.07 4.52
CA ALA A 63 -4.95 3.44 4.43
C ALA A 63 -3.43 3.51 4.15
N ASP A 64 -2.60 2.71 4.83
CA ASP A 64 -1.15 2.70 4.58
C ASP A 64 -0.80 2.24 3.16
N ALA A 65 -1.55 1.30 2.57
CA ALA A 65 -1.29 0.82 1.23
C ALA A 65 -1.56 1.92 0.20
N HIS A 66 -2.66 2.66 0.38
CA HIS A 66 -2.94 3.87 -0.40
C HIS A 66 -1.86 4.94 -0.22
N ASN A 67 -1.40 5.19 1.02
CA ASN A 67 -0.31 6.13 1.29
C ASN A 67 1.00 5.74 0.59
N LEU A 68 1.40 4.47 0.66
CA LEU A 68 2.63 3.98 0.03
C LEU A 68 2.53 3.93 -1.50
N LEU A 69 1.35 3.63 -2.05
CA LEU A 69 1.10 3.70 -3.50
C LEU A 69 1.24 5.15 -4.00
N ALA A 70 0.65 6.11 -3.29
CA ALA A 70 0.79 7.52 -3.58
C ALA A 70 2.25 8.00 -3.49
N TYR A 71 2.98 7.55 -2.46
CA TYR A 71 4.40 7.81 -2.30
C TYR A 71 5.22 7.33 -3.50
N ALA A 72 4.97 6.12 -3.97
CA ALA A 72 5.65 5.58 -5.14
C ALA A 72 5.34 6.38 -6.43
N TYR A 73 4.10 6.86 -6.60
CA TYR A 73 3.75 7.75 -7.72
C TYR A 73 4.45 9.11 -7.65
N ARG A 74 4.62 9.67 -6.46
CA ARG A 74 5.27 10.96 -6.24
C ARG A 74 6.79 10.89 -6.41
N LYS A 75 7.43 9.80 -5.96
CA LYS A 75 8.90 9.70 -5.87
C LYS A 75 9.58 9.12 -7.10
N GLN A 76 8.84 8.53 -8.03
CA GLN A 76 9.40 8.07 -9.29
C GLN A 76 9.99 9.23 -10.11
N SER A 77 10.94 8.91 -11.01
CA SER A 77 11.71 9.90 -11.80
C SER A 77 10.83 10.94 -12.53
N GLN A 78 9.66 10.52 -13.02
CA GLN A 78 8.62 11.40 -13.55
C GLN A 78 7.38 11.31 -12.64
N PRO A 79 7.24 12.19 -11.64
CA PRO A 79 6.14 12.12 -10.68
C PRO A 79 4.78 12.16 -11.36
N ASP A 80 3.89 11.26 -10.96
CA ASP A 80 2.49 11.29 -11.35
C ASP A 80 1.67 11.86 -10.19
N LEU A 81 1.59 13.19 -10.13
CA LEU A 81 0.96 13.88 -9.01
C LEU A 81 -0.55 13.66 -8.97
N ALA A 82 -1.21 13.44 -10.11
CA ALA A 82 -2.64 13.16 -10.15
C ALA A 82 -2.95 11.86 -9.39
N ARG A 83 -2.25 10.76 -9.70
CA ARG A 83 -2.42 9.48 -8.99
C ARG A 83 -1.92 9.52 -7.55
N ALA A 84 -0.86 10.30 -7.27
CA ALA A 84 -0.42 10.51 -5.90
C ALA A 84 -1.51 11.18 -5.06
N PHE A 85 -2.08 12.30 -5.54
CA PHE A 85 -3.14 13.01 -4.82
C PHE A 85 -4.40 12.16 -4.64
N GLU A 86 -4.80 11.37 -5.65
CA GLU A 86 -5.93 10.46 -5.54
C GLU A 86 -5.76 9.51 -4.35
N HIS A 87 -4.65 8.78 -4.28
CA HIS A 87 -4.43 7.80 -3.24
C HIS A 87 -4.09 8.41 -1.88
N TYR A 88 -3.41 9.55 -1.79
CA TYR A 88 -3.25 10.25 -0.52
C TYR A 88 -4.60 10.71 0.05
N LYS A 89 -5.49 11.23 -0.80
CA LYS A 89 -6.84 11.63 -0.37
C LYS A 89 -7.64 10.43 0.13
N ILE A 90 -7.55 9.28 -0.54
CA ILE A 90 -8.19 8.04 -0.06
C ILE A 90 -7.59 7.62 1.28
N ALA A 91 -6.27 7.62 1.44
CA ALA A 91 -5.61 7.29 2.71
C ALA A 91 -6.10 8.18 3.86
N LEU A 92 -6.27 9.49 3.61
CA LEU A 92 -6.77 10.45 4.60
C LEU A 92 -8.29 10.38 4.82
N GLN A 93 -9.06 9.93 3.84
CA GLN A 93 -10.49 9.61 4.04
C GLN A 93 -10.65 8.38 4.94
N LEU A 94 -9.80 7.36 4.76
CA LEU A 94 -9.80 6.14 5.57
C LEU A 94 -9.25 6.36 6.97
N ASN A 95 -8.19 7.17 7.09
CA ASN A 95 -7.58 7.55 8.36
C ASN A 95 -7.20 9.04 8.36
N PRO A 96 -8.09 9.92 8.87
CA PRO A 96 -7.83 11.36 8.95
C PRO A 96 -6.67 11.76 9.86
N GLN A 97 -6.15 10.86 10.69
CA GLN A 97 -5.00 11.11 11.57
C GLN A 97 -3.71 10.45 11.06
N HIS A 98 -3.70 9.98 9.81
CA HIS A 98 -2.53 9.31 9.24
C HIS A 98 -1.39 10.31 8.99
N LYS A 99 -0.46 10.40 9.94
CA LYS A 99 0.66 11.36 9.92
C LYS A 99 1.47 11.32 8.62
N GLY A 100 1.96 10.15 8.21
CA GLY A 100 2.74 10.03 6.96
C GLY A 100 1.97 10.44 5.69
N ALA A 101 0.64 10.27 5.65
CA ALA A 101 -0.16 10.72 4.52
C ALA A 101 -0.31 12.25 4.50
N HIS A 102 -0.44 12.89 5.67
CA HIS A 102 -0.40 14.35 5.79
C HIS A 102 0.97 14.92 5.38
N GLU A 103 2.06 14.33 5.83
CA GLU A 103 3.41 14.74 5.44
C GLU A 103 3.59 14.64 3.93
N TYR A 104 3.39 13.45 3.37
CA TYR A 104 3.74 13.21 1.98
C TYR A 104 2.81 13.89 0.97
N ILE A 105 1.52 14.06 1.28
CA ILE A 105 0.63 14.88 0.43
C ILE A 105 1.01 16.36 0.51
N GLY A 106 1.47 16.84 1.68
CA GLY A 106 2.02 18.18 1.84
C GLY A 106 3.22 18.39 0.92
N GLU A 107 4.18 17.46 0.92
CA GLU A 107 5.31 17.49 -0.02
C GLU A 107 4.86 17.42 -1.49
N ALA A 108 3.82 16.65 -1.80
CA ALA A 108 3.25 16.58 -3.15
C ALA A 108 2.68 17.93 -3.60
N TYR A 109 2.03 18.69 -2.71
CA TYR A 109 1.54 20.03 -3.02
C TYR A 109 2.68 21.03 -3.27
N LEU A 110 3.84 20.88 -2.61
CA LEU A 110 5.02 21.71 -2.91
C LEU A 110 5.56 21.43 -4.32
N LEU A 111 5.59 20.16 -4.74
CA LEU A 111 5.93 19.79 -6.13
C LEU A 111 4.93 20.38 -7.14
N ASP A 112 3.65 20.45 -6.77
CA ASP A 112 2.57 21.07 -7.55
C ASP A 112 2.46 22.60 -7.38
N HIS A 113 3.46 23.23 -6.73
CA HIS A 113 3.54 24.67 -6.50
C HIS A 113 2.37 25.28 -5.71
N LYS A 114 1.81 24.54 -4.75
CA LYS A 114 0.70 24.93 -3.87
C LYS A 114 1.09 24.92 -2.39
N PRO A 115 1.97 25.83 -1.93
CA PRO A 115 2.46 25.83 -0.55
C PRO A 115 1.35 26.01 0.49
N GLU A 116 0.27 26.71 0.17
CA GLU A 116 -0.86 26.93 1.08
C GLU A 116 -1.55 25.62 1.45
N MET A 117 -1.61 24.67 0.50
CA MET A 117 -2.15 23.34 0.75
C MET A 117 -1.21 22.51 1.62
N ALA A 118 0.11 22.63 1.44
CA ALA A 118 1.09 22.00 2.31
C ALA A 118 1.02 22.55 3.75
N GLU A 119 0.82 23.85 3.93
CA GLU A 119 0.61 24.48 5.24
C GLU A 119 -0.63 23.94 5.96
N HIS A 120 -1.71 23.66 5.22
CA HIS A 120 -2.89 23.00 5.77
C HIS A 120 -2.56 21.64 6.39
N HIS A 121 -1.75 20.83 5.70
CA HIS A 121 -1.34 19.53 6.23
C HIS A 121 -0.33 19.64 7.38
N LEU A 122 0.53 20.66 7.37
CA LEU A 122 1.44 20.93 8.49
C LEU A 122 0.67 21.34 9.76
N ALA A 123 -0.35 22.18 9.62
CA ALA A 123 -1.23 22.56 10.73
C ALA A 123 -1.99 21.34 11.29
N ALA A 124 -2.48 20.45 10.41
CA ALA A 124 -3.08 19.19 10.84
C ALA A 124 -2.10 18.30 11.60
N LEU A 125 -0.84 18.19 11.13
CA LEU A 125 0.20 17.43 11.84
C LEU A 125 0.50 17.99 13.23
N GLU A 126 0.52 19.31 13.40
CA GLU A 126 0.67 19.93 14.74
C GLU A 126 -0.44 19.48 15.69
N GLN A 127 -1.70 19.44 15.21
CA GLN A 127 -2.83 18.96 16.00
C GLN A 127 -2.73 17.45 16.29
N ILE A 128 -2.43 16.63 15.28
CA ILE A 128 -2.34 15.16 15.40
C ILE A 128 -1.18 14.75 16.33
N CYS A 129 -0.06 15.48 16.30
CA CYS A 129 1.08 15.22 17.17
C CYS A 129 0.95 15.84 18.56
N GLY A 130 0.07 16.83 18.73
CA GLY A 130 -0.07 17.63 19.96
C GLY A 130 1.13 18.55 20.24
N ASN A 131 2.09 18.60 19.31
CA ASN A 131 3.30 19.41 19.36
C ASN A 131 3.93 19.49 17.96
N ARG A 132 5.07 20.19 17.86
CA ARG A 132 5.83 20.42 16.63
C ARG A 132 7.11 19.57 16.54
N VAL A 133 7.18 18.46 17.26
CA VAL A 133 8.43 17.67 17.38
C VAL A 133 8.32 16.24 16.85
N CYS A 134 7.16 15.81 16.37
CA CYS A 134 7.05 14.54 15.66
C CYS A 134 7.76 14.62 14.29
N GLU A 135 8.28 13.47 13.85
CA GLU A 135 9.06 13.32 12.62
C GLU A 135 8.33 13.93 11.41
N GLU A 136 7.07 13.58 11.21
CA GLU A 136 6.28 14.01 10.06
C GLU A 136 6.06 15.54 10.01
N TYR A 137 5.89 16.16 11.18
CA TYR A 137 5.77 17.62 11.27
C TYR A 137 7.09 18.28 10.87
N LEU A 138 8.22 17.79 11.41
CA LEU A 138 9.54 18.35 11.17
C LEU A 138 9.92 18.23 9.69
N ASP A 139 9.67 17.08 9.08
CA ASP A 139 9.99 16.82 7.68
C ASP A 139 9.20 17.74 6.74
N LEU A 140 7.88 17.86 6.93
CA LEU A 140 7.07 18.77 6.12
C LEU A 140 7.43 20.25 6.38
N ALA A 141 7.74 20.63 7.62
CA ALA A 141 8.19 21.98 7.94
C ALA A 141 9.51 22.32 7.24
N HIS A 142 10.47 21.39 7.21
CA HIS A 142 11.73 21.53 6.49
C HIS A 142 11.50 21.65 4.98
N ALA A 143 10.63 20.82 4.40
CA ALA A 143 10.30 20.87 2.98
C ALA A 143 9.67 22.22 2.59
N LEU A 144 8.75 22.74 3.39
CA LEU A 144 8.14 24.07 3.22
C LEU A 144 9.19 25.19 3.29
N ALA A 145 10.08 25.15 4.27
CA ALA A 145 11.14 26.15 4.42
C ALA A 145 12.10 26.14 3.21
N ALA A 146 12.48 24.95 2.74
CA ALA A 146 13.33 24.79 1.56
C ALA A 146 12.64 25.32 0.28
N TYR A 147 11.34 25.01 0.10
CA TYR A 147 10.55 25.51 -1.02
C TYR A 147 10.54 27.05 -1.08
N ARG A 148 10.28 27.71 0.06
CA ARG A 148 10.25 29.18 0.16
C ARG A 148 11.61 29.80 -0.13
N LYS A 149 12.69 29.21 0.38
CA LYS A 149 14.05 29.71 0.11
C LYS A 149 14.42 29.62 -1.38
N ALA A 150 13.92 28.61 -2.09
CA ALA A 150 14.17 28.43 -3.52
C ALA A 150 13.33 29.36 -4.41
N LYS A 151 12.26 29.97 -3.87
CA LYS A 151 11.36 30.89 -4.58
C LYS A 151 11.20 32.20 -3.77
N PRO A 152 12.23 33.07 -3.79
CA PRO A 152 12.25 34.30 -3.00
C PRO A 152 11.19 35.31 -3.41
#